data_AF-A0A821MSF2-F1
#
_entry.id   AF-A0A821MSF2-F1
#
_cell.length_a   1.000
_cell.length_b   1.000
_cell.length_c   1.000
_cell.angle_alpha   90.00
_cell.angle_beta   90.00
_cell.angle_gamma   90.00
#
_symmetry.space_group_name_H-M   'P 1'
#
loop_
_entity.id
_entity.type
_entity.pdbx_description
1 polymer ?
#
loop_
_entity_poly.entity_id
_entity_poly.type
_entity_poly.pdbx_seq_one_letter_code
_entity_poly.pdbx_strand_id
1 'polypeptide(L)' 'RPQECKYWNYPNVDKLPTASVVLVFYDEGWSTLVRTFHSVINTSPKELLKDIVLVDDYSDQEHITVRLPEYIKKWNGLIK' A
#
# COMPACT_ATOMS: atom_id res chain seq x y z
N ARG A 1 -17.96 -3.92 9.91
CA ARG A 1 -18.80 -3.19 8.94
C ARG A 1 -20.25 -3.62 9.14
N PRO A 2 -21.21 -2.69 9.15
CA PRO A 2 -22.63 -3.02 9.16
C PRO A 2 -23.02 -3.97 8.02
N GLN A 3 -24.07 -4.77 8.19
CA GLN A 3 -24.45 -5.80 7.22
C GLN A 3 -24.89 -5.19 5.89
N GLU A 4 -25.47 -4.00 5.92
CA GLU A 4 -25.87 -3.21 4.76
C GLU A 4 -24.71 -2.84 3.84
N CYS A 5 -23.47 -2.72 4.35
CA CYS A 5 -22.28 -2.38 3.54
C CYS A 5 -22.05 -3.33 2.36
N LYS A 6 -22.50 -4.58 2.46
CA LYS A 6 -22.35 -5.60 1.41
C LYS A 6 -23.23 -5.33 0.17
N TYR A 7 -24.26 -4.48 0.32
CA TYR A 7 -25.29 -4.25 -0.69
C TYR A 7 -25.22 -2.85 -1.30
N TRP A 8 -24.19 -2.06 -0.98
CA TRP A 8 -23.95 -0.77 -1.64
C TRP A 8 -23.35 -1.01 -3.02
N ASN A 9 -24.02 -0.47 -4.04
CA ASN A 9 -23.56 -0.54 -5.42
C ASN A 9 -22.88 0.78 -5.79
N TYR A 10 -21.62 0.69 -6.21
CA TYR A 10 -20.86 1.80 -6.74
C TYR A 10 -20.91 1.79 -8.27
N PRO A 11 -20.59 2.91 -8.96
CA PRO A 11 -20.33 2.90 -10.39
C PRO A 11 -19.29 1.84 -10.76
N ASN A 12 -19.33 1.37 -12.01
CA ASN A 12 -18.34 0.42 -12.52
C ASN A 12 -16.91 0.93 -12.29
N VAL A 13 -15.98 0.00 -12.10
CA VAL A 13 -14.57 0.27 -11.75
C VAL A 13 -13.90 1.24 -12.74
N ASP A 14 -14.24 1.18 -14.03
CA ASP A 14 -13.73 2.08 -15.08
C ASP A 14 -14.12 3.56 -14.89
N LYS A 15 -15.16 3.84 -14.10
CA LYS A 15 -15.63 5.20 -13.81
C LYS A 15 -15.11 5.73 -12.47
N LEU A 16 -14.45 4.90 -11.69
CA LEU A 16 -13.88 5.30 -10.41
C LEU A 16 -12.46 5.84 -10.64
N PRO A 17 -12.05 6.89 -9.89
CA PRO A 17 -10.70 7.41 -10.02
C PRO A 17 -9.67 6.42 -9.47
N THR A 18 -8.50 6.38 -10.11
CA THR A 18 -7.34 5.69 -9.54
C THR A 18 -6.79 6.48 -8.35
N ALA A 19 -6.17 5.79 -7.39
CA ALA A 19 -5.55 6.39 -6.22
C ALA A 19 -4.09 5.95 -6.05
N SER A 20 -3.27 6.89 -5.58
CA SER A 20 -1.93 6.63 -5.03
C SER A 20 -2.05 6.57 -3.51
N VAL A 21 -1.50 5.53 -2.89
CA VAL A 21 -1.51 5.37 -1.43
C VAL A 21 -0.15 5.81 -0.89
N VAL A 22 -0.13 6.90 -0.13
CA VAL A 22 1.09 7.40 0.52
C VAL A 22 1.16 6.86 1.94
N LEU A 23 2.24 6.13 2.27
CA LEU A 23 2.52 5.60 3.60
C LEU A 23 3.77 6.28 4.14
N VAL A 24 3.59 7.20 5.08
CA VAL A 24 4.70 7.82 5.83
C VAL A 24 4.99 6.95 7.05
N PHE A 25 6.25 6.67 7.32
CA PHE A 25 6.67 5.88 8.47
C PHE A 25 8.00 6.37 9.04
N TYR A 26 8.22 6.14 10.33
CA TYR A 26 9.46 6.40 11.04
C TYR A 26 9.73 5.22 11.97
N ASP A 27 10.86 4.55 11.79
CA ASP A 27 11.35 3.48 12.68
C ASP A 27 10.32 2.33 12.91
N GLU A 28 9.43 2.13 11.93
CA GLU A 28 8.32 1.17 12.01
C GLU A 28 8.84 -0.27 11.99
N GLY A 29 8.19 -1.12 12.79
CA GLY A 29 8.52 -2.54 12.82
C GLY A 29 8.28 -3.21 11.47
N TRP A 30 9.27 -3.98 10.98
CA TRP A 30 9.23 -4.65 9.68
C TRP A 30 7.91 -5.35 9.37
N SER A 31 7.41 -6.16 10.30
CA SER A 31 6.17 -6.92 10.09
C SER A 31 4.94 -6.04 9.92
N THR A 32 4.90 -4.88 10.59
CA THR A 32 3.78 -3.95 10.53
C THR A 32 3.80 -3.18 9.23
N LEU A 33 4.95 -2.61 8.86
CA LEU A 33 5.11 -1.89 7.59
C LEU A 33 4.74 -2.79 6.40
N VAL A 34 5.29 -4.01 6.37
CA VAL A 34 5.02 -4.98 5.28
C VAL A 34 3.57 -5.41 5.26
N ARG A 35 2.97 -5.70 6.43
CA ARG A 35 1.56 -6.07 6.52
C ARG A 35 0.66 -4.96 5.97
N THR A 36 0.99 -3.69 6.21
CA THR A 36 0.21 -2.54 5.76
C THR A 36 0.17 -2.47 4.24
N PHE A 37 1.31 -2.42 3.54
CA PHE A 37 1.26 -2.33 2.07
C PHE A 37 0.78 -3.63 1.40
N HIS A 38 1.02 -4.81 2.00
CA HIS A 38 0.40 -6.07 1.53
C HIS A 38 -1.13 -6.01 1.65
N SER A 39 -1.66 -5.47 2.75
CA SER A 39 -3.09 -5.30 2.91
C SER A 39 -3.67 -4.40 1.82
N VAL A 40 -3.01 -3.29 1.49
CA VAL A 40 -3.42 -2.40 0.39
C VAL A 40 -3.50 -3.16 -0.93
N ILE A 41 -2.45 -3.92 -1.29
CA ILE A 41 -2.41 -4.70 -2.53
C ILE A 41 -3.51 -5.77 -2.58
N ASN A 42 -3.74 -6.48 -1.48
CA ASN A 42 -4.65 -7.62 -1.45
C ASN A 42 -6.12 -7.24 -1.35
N THR A 43 -6.42 -6.03 -0.87
CA THR A 43 -7.81 -5.59 -0.61
C THR A 43 -8.29 -4.50 -1.56
N SER A 44 -7.39 -3.89 -2.34
CA SER A 44 -7.74 -2.88 -3.33
C SER A 44 -7.93 -3.50 -4.71
N PRO A 45 -8.94 -3.09 -5.50
CA PRO A 45 -9.04 -3.43 -6.91
C PRO A 45 -7.77 -2.95 -7.66
N LYS A 46 -7.17 -3.82 -8.47
CA LYS A 46 -5.88 -3.55 -9.13
C LYS A 46 -5.96 -2.40 -10.13
N GLU A 47 -7.12 -2.22 -10.74
CA GLU A 47 -7.41 -1.19 -11.73
C GLU A 47 -7.45 0.21 -11.11
N LEU A 48 -7.73 0.28 -9.80
CA LEU A 48 -7.84 1.55 -9.06
C LEU A 48 -6.56 1.89 -8.31
N LEU A 49 -5.69 0.92 -8.03
CA LEU A 49 -4.44 1.16 -7.33
C LEU A 49 -3.35 1.57 -8.33
N LYS A 50 -3.02 2.86 -8.35
CA LYS A 50 -1.99 3.41 -9.23
C LYS A 50 -0.59 3.04 -8.77
N ASP A 51 -0.27 3.37 -7.53
CA ASP A 51 1.00 3.06 -6.86
C ASP A 51 0.87 3.20 -5.33
N ILE A 52 1.87 2.66 -4.63
CA ILE A 52 2.09 2.85 -3.21
C ILE A 52 3.40 3.61 -3.05
N VAL A 53 3.36 4.77 -2.40
CA VAL A 53 4.54 5.61 -2.15
C VAL A 53 4.91 5.49 -0.69
N LEU A 54 6.07 4.91 -0.43
CA LEU A 54 6.65 4.76 0.89
C LEU A 54 7.52 5.98 1.17
N VAL A 55 7.20 6.73 2.23
CA VAL A 55 7.93 7.92 2.64
C VAL A 55 8.58 7.63 3.98
N ASP A 56 9.90 7.50 3.97
CA ASP A 56 10.71 7.35 5.17
C ASP A 56 10.99 8.72 5.79
N ASP A 57 10.53 8.95 7.02
CA ASP A 57 10.80 10.16 7.81
C ASP A 57 12.10 10.02 8.61
N TYR A 58 13.19 9.67 7.93
CA TYR A 58 14.54 9.55 8.46
C TYR A 58 14.76 8.41 9.49
N SER A 59 14.30 7.20 9.17
CA SER A 59 14.54 6.01 9.99
C SER A 59 16.01 5.54 9.93
N ASP A 60 16.51 4.97 11.03
CA ASP A 60 17.91 4.50 11.13
C ASP A 60 18.03 2.97 11.02
N GLN A 61 16.92 2.24 11.09
CA GLN A 61 16.91 0.79 11.20
C GLN A 61 17.32 0.10 9.88
N GLU A 62 18.23 -0.88 9.95
CA GLU A 62 18.78 -1.59 8.78
C GLU A 62 17.71 -2.28 7.92
N HIS A 63 16.63 -2.78 8.53
CA HIS A 63 15.54 -3.39 7.76
C HIS A 63 14.74 -2.38 6.94
N ILE A 64 14.80 -1.10 7.29
CA ILE A 64 14.23 -0.01 6.49
C ILE A 64 15.24 0.42 5.43
N THR A 65 16.47 0.74 5.82
CA THR A 65 17.44 1.37 4.91
C THR A 65 18.01 0.41 3.86
N VAL A 66 18.13 -0.89 4.18
CA VAL A 66 18.74 -1.89 3.29
C VAL A 66 17.71 -2.90 2.80
N ARG A 67 16.97 -3.53 3.72
CA ARG A 67 16.11 -4.68 3.37
C ARG A 67 14.85 -4.26 2.61
N LEU A 68 14.23 -3.14 2.97
CA LEU A 68 12.98 -2.68 2.37
C LEU A 68 13.15 -2.38 0.86
N PRO A 69 14.15 -1.59 0.41
CA PRO A 69 14.40 -1.35 -1.01
C PRO A 69 14.54 -2.62 -1.84
N GLU A 70 15.27 -3.62 -1.33
CA GLU A 70 15.43 -4.91 -2.02
C GLU A 70 14.13 -5.70 -2.06
N TYR A 71 13.35 -5.67 -0.98
CA TYR A 71 12.10 -6.42 -0.90
C TYR A 71 11.03 -5.88 -1.85
N ILE A 72 10.90 -4.57 -1.98
CA ILE A 72 9.83 -3.95 -2.79
C ILE A 72 10.05 -4.08 -4.31
N LYS A 73 11.27 -4.41 -4.77
CA LYS A 73 11.58 -4.69 -6.18
C LYS A 73 10.67 -5.76 -6.80
N LYS A 74 10.14 -6.68 -6.00
CA LYS A 74 9.20 -7.74 -6.42
C LYS A 74 7.92 -7.23 -7.06
N TRP A 75 7.56 -5.97 -6.82
CA TRP A 75 6.35 -5.34 -7.35
C TRP A 75 6.59 -4.48 -8.59
N ASN A 76 7.76 -4.59 -9.23
CA ASN A 76 8.06 -4.01 -10.55
C ASN A 76 7.69 -2.52 -10.66
N GLY A 77 7.92 -1.74 -9.60
CA GLY A 77 7.65 -0.29 -9.56
C GLY A 77 6.24 0.13 -9.15
N LEU A 78 5.35 -0.81 -8.78
CA LEU A 78 4.07 -0.48 -8.15
C LEU A 78 4.27 0.15 -6.76
N ILE A 79 5.27 -0.34 -6.01
CA ILE A 79 5.71 0.25 -4.74
C ILE A 79 6.97 1.06 -5.01
N LYS A 80 6.99 2.30 -4.53
CA LYS A 80 8.06 3.28 -4.72
C LYS A 80 8.51 3.83 -3.40
#